data_AF-A0A3A6JJG7-F1
#
_entry.id   AF-A0A3A6JJG7-F1
#
_cell.length_a   1.000
_cell.length_b   1.000
_cell.length_c   1.000
_cell.angle_alpha   90.00
_cell.angle_beta   90.00
_cell.angle_gamma   90.00
#
_symmetry.space_group_name_H-M   'P 1'
#
loop_
_entity.id
_entity.type
_entity.pdbx_description
1 polymer ?
#
loop_
_entity_poly.entity_id
_entity_poly.type
_entity_poly.pdbx_seq_one_letter_code
_entity_poly.pdbx_strand_id
1 'polypeptide(L)'
;MRKLTELSTDSDFEEFSTILSKLHDSHAVITMKQAVQRKDGEYNYVDLQQTVTENRTTVQINGQFVFITLHNSRRKSSQKARTMWNTVLQRGTNQFKKGEANDYIFVLDMCRSELDKGTAYCLSAFQPIFMSGEGDSDLSFVFSLESVACGIESVSMYDIEYELENEEESSINTDADEGDYSDEPDDADENYDANDDFLNTDMFTNPQ
;
A
#
# COMPACT_ATOMS: atom_id res chain seq x y z
N MET A 1 4.81 9.42 -15.69
CA MET A 1 6.14 9.06 -15.14
C MET A 1 7.03 8.35 -16.15
N ARG A 2 8.34 8.61 -16.11
CA ARG A 2 9.40 8.07 -16.98
C ARG A 2 10.38 7.20 -16.18
N LYS A 3 10.94 6.13 -16.75
CA LYS A 3 11.93 5.31 -16.03
C LYS A 3 13.25 6.06 -15.87
N LEU A 4 13.97 5.81 -14.76
CA LEU A 4 15.27 6.44 -14.55
C LEU A 4 16.31 6.05 -15.61
N THR A 5 16.19 4.85 -16.19
CA THR A 5 17.04 4.37 -17.29
C THR A 5 16.81 5.11 -18.61
N GLU A 6 15.71 5.86 -18.74
CA GLU A 6 15.34 6.61 -19.95
C GLU A 6 15.81 8.08 -19.89
N LEU A 7 16.31 8.54 -18.74
CA LEU A 7 16.87 9.88 -18.59
C LEU A 7 18.21 9.95 -19.32
N SER A 8 18.30 10.83 -20.32
CA SER A 8 19.45 10.86 -21.23
C SER A 8 19.90 12.27 -21.61
N THR A 9 19.09 13.29 -21.32
CA THR A 9 19.38 14.69 -21.65
C THR A 9 19.63 15.52 -20.40
N ASP A 10 20.34 16.64 -20.53
CA ASP A 10 20.58 17.57 -19.42
C ASP A 10 19.25 18.06 -18.79
N SER A 11 18.25 18.31 -19.62
CA SER A 11 16.89 18.69 -19.16
C SER A 11 16.26 17.59 -18.31
N ASP A 12 16.46 16.31 -18.65
CA ASP A 12 15.94 15.20 -17.85
C ASP A 12 16.61 15.14 -16.48
N PHE A 13 17.92 15.40 -16.42
CA PHE A 13 18.68 15.42 -15.17
C PHE A 13 18.34 16.64 -14.30
N GLU A 14 18.04 17.80 -14.91
CA GLU A 14 17.53 18.97 -14.19
C GLU A 14 16.14 18.73 -13.61
N GLU A 15 15.23 18.11 -14.38
CA GLU A 15 13.90 17.71 -13.91
C GLU A 15 14.03 16.71 -12.75
N PHE A 16 14.85 15.67 -12.91
CA PHE A 16 15.08 14.68 -11.86
C PHE A 16 15.69 15.29 -10.60
N SER A 17 16.67 16.20 -10.73
CA SER A 17 17.26 16.93 -9.60
C SER A 17 16.21 17.77 -8.86
N THR A 18 15.29 18.39 -9.61
CA THR A 18 14.16 19.11 -9.04
C THR A 18 13.25 18.17 -8.25
N ILE A 19 12.87 17.03 -8.83
CA ILE A 19 12.06 16.01 -8.15
C ILE A 19 12.74 15.56 -6.84
N LEU A 20 14.02 15.22 -6.87
CA LEU A 20 14.76 14.79 -5.68
C LEU A 20 14.80 15.87 -4.59
N SER A 21 14.94 17.14 -4.99
CA SER A 21 14.93 18.26 -4.03
C SER A 21 13.58 18.41 -3.32
N LYS A 22 12.47 18.17 -4.04
CA LYS A 22 11.10 18.26 -3.53
C LYS A 22 10.73 17.05 -2.68
N LEU A 23 11.26 15.87 -3.03
CA LEU A 23 11.01 14.63 -2.31
C LEU A 23 11.81 14.49 -1.01
N HIS A 24 12.71 15.43 -0.70
CA HIS A 24 13.50 15.38 0.54
C HIS A 24 12.61 15.35 1.80
N ASP A 25 11.51 16.11 1.82
CA ASP A 25 10.49 16.08 2.87
C ASP A 25 9.13 15.74 2.24
N SER A 26 8.85 14.44 2.11
CA SER A 26 7.71 13.93 1.34
C SER A 26 6.87 12.93 2.11
N HIS A 27 5.74 12.57 1.53
CA HIS A 27 4.97 11.39 1.92
C HIS A 27 5.52 10.19 1.16
N ALA A 28 5.85 9.13 1.88
CA ALA A 28 6.09 7.81 1.32
C ALA A 28 4.84 6.94 1.51
N VAL A 29 4.35 6.42 0.41
CA VAL A 29 3.27 5.43 0.35
C VAL A 29 3.90 4.09 0.01
N ILE A 30 3.76 3.15 0.92
CA ILE A 30 4.26 1.78 0.74
C ILE A 30 3.05 0.87 0.59
N THR A 31 3.01 0.13 -0.51
CA THR A 31 1.87 -0.70 -0.89
C THR A 31 2.33 -2.12 -1.24
N MET A 32 1.63 -3.11 -0.71
CA MET A 32 1.72 -4.50 -1.16
C MET A 32 0.56 -4.77 -2.11
N LYS A 33 0.87 -5.13 -3.35
CA LYS A 33 -0.09 -5.41 -4.43
C LYS A 33 -0.05 -6.89 -4.81
N GLN A 34 -1.17 -7.44 -5.25
CA GLN A 34 -1.23 -8.73 -5.95
C GLN A 34 -1.42 -8.51 -7.45
N ALA A 35 -0.53 -9.08 -8.25
CA ALA A 35 -0.65 -9.16 -9.69
C ALA A 35 -1.56 -10.34 -10.08
N VAL A 36 -2.61 -10.06 -10.85
CA VAL A 36 -3.53 -11.05 -11.37
C VAL A 36 -3.51 -10.99 -12.88
N GLN A 37 -3.11 -12.09 -13.53
CA GLN A 37 -3.14 -12.19 -14.97
C GLN A 37 -4.58 -12.46 -15.45
N ARG A 38 -5.07 -11.62 -16.35
CA ARG A 38 -6.34 -11.79 -17.03
C ARG A 38 -6.23 -12.83 -18.15
N LYS A 39 -7.40 -13.27 -18.66
CA LYS A 39 -7.48 -14.25 -19.76
C LYS A 39 -6.87 -13.76 -21.07
N ASP A 40 -6.80 -12.45 -21.27
CA ASP A 40 -6.17 -11.78 -22.43
C ASP A 40 -4.64 -11.65 -22.28
N GLY A 41 -4.08 -12.04 -21.13
CA GLY A 41 -2.65 -11.96 -20.83
C GLY A 41 -2.23 -10.65 -20.15
N GLU A 42 -3.12 -9.67 -20.02
CA GLU A 42 -2.83 -8.43 -19.30
C GLU A 42 -2.78 -8.65 -17.78
N TYR A 43 -2.07 -7.77 -17.08
CA TYR A 43 -1.99 -7.80 -15.63
C TYR A 43 -2.88 -6.73 -15.01
N ASN A 44 -3.64 -7.15 -14.00
CA ASN A 44 -4.27 -6.27 -13.04
C ASN A 44 -3.50 -6.28 -11.73
N TYR A 45 -3.60 -5.19 -10.98
CA TYR A 45 -3.06 -5.08 -9.64
C TYR A 45 -4.17 -4.81 -8.64
N VAL A 46 -4.15 -5.53 -7.53
CA VAL A 46 -5.06 -5.34 -6.40
C VAL A 46 -4.25 -4.94 -5.18
N ASP A 47 -4.61 -3.83 -4.55
CA ASP A 47 -3.94 -3.35 -3.35
C ASP A 47 -4.39 -4.19 -2.16
N LEU A 48 -3.47 -4.95 -1.58
CA LEU A 48 -3.76 -5.82 -0.43
C LEU A 48 -3.57 -5.07 0.89
N GLN A 49 -2.54 -4.23 0.95
CA GLN A 49 -2.18 -3.49 2.16
C GLN A 49 -1.38 -2.24 1.80
N GLN A 50 -1.61 -1.16 2.54
CA GLN A 50 -0.92 0.12 2.35
C GLN A 50 -0.52 0.74 3.69
N THR A 51 0.59 1.46 3.71
CA THR A 51 0.93 2.38 4.81
C THR A 51 1.47 3.69 4.24
N VAL A 52 1.13 4.79 4.90
CA VAL A 52 1.66 6.12 4.58
C VAL A 52 2.55 6.57 5.73
N THR A 53 3.66 7.22 5.42
CA THR A 53 4.51 7.87 6.41
C THR A 53 5.04 9.17 5.84
N GLU A 54 5.07 10.18 6.69
CA GLU A 54 5.83 11.40 6.45
C GLU A 54 7.24 11.15 6.95
N ASN A 55 8.22 11.44 6.10
CA ASN A 55 9.60 11.19 6.44
C ASN A 55 10.50 12.11 5.64
N ARG A 56 11.70 12.30 6.17
CA ARG A 56 12.79 12.81 5.37
C ARG A 56 13.31 11.68 4.49
N THR A 57 13.55 11.94 3.22
CA THR A 57 13.97 10.94 2.25
C THR A 57 15.40 11.23 1.78
N THR A 58 16.17 10.18 1.51
CA THR A 58 17.41 10.28 0.74
C THR A 58 17.39 9.26 -0.39
N VAL A 59 17.70 9.72 -1.60
CA VAL A 59 17.85 8.88 -2.79
C VAL A 59 19.29 8.96 -3.27
N GLN A 60 19.93 7.81 -3.47
CA GLN A 60 21.29 7.72 -4.01
C GLN A 60 21.31 6.72 -5.16
N ILE A 61 21.97 7.08 -6.25
CA ILE A 61 22.17 6.18 -7.39
C ILE A 61 23.64 5.76 -7.41
N ASN A 62 23.88 4.46 -7.49
CA ASN A 62 25.22 3.91 -7.64
C ASN A 62 25.19 2.73 -8.63
N GLY A 63 25.71 2.99 -9.84
CA GLY A 63 25.66 2.01 -10.93
C GLY A 63 24.23 1.68 -11.32
N GLN A 64 23.86 0.40 -11.20
CA GLN A 64 22.53 -0.12 -11.55
C GLN A 64 21.57 -0.16 -10.35
N PHE A 65 21.93 0.46 -9.21
CA PHE A 65 21.15 0.41 -8.00
C PHE A 65 20.72 1.79 -7.53
N VAL A 66 19.50 1.86 -7.00
CA VAL A 66 18.92 3.03 -6.35
C VAL A 66 18.68 2.69 -4.89
N PHE A 67 19.31 3.48 -4.01
CA PHE A 67 19.18 3.38 -2.57
C PHE A 67 18.20 4.45 -2.11
N ILE A 68 17.12 4.05 -1.45
CA ILE A 68 16.12 4.95 -0.92
C ILE A 68 16.05 4.74 0.59
N THR A 69 16.32 5.80 1.36
CA THR A 69 16.24 5.78 2.82
C THR A 69 15.14 6.72 3.30
N LEU A 70 14.19 6.18 4.05
CA LEU A 70 13.14 6.90 4.76
C LEU A 70 13.58 7.10 6.22
N HIS A 71 14.03 8.31 6.53
CA HIS A 71 14.55 8.69 7.84
C HIS A 71 13.43 9.02 8.82
N ASN A 72 13.60 8.63 10.09
CA ASN A 72 12.65 8.88 11.18
C ASN A 72 11.21 8.43 10.87
N SER A 73 11.08 7.31 10.15
CA SER A 73 9.75 6.77 9.82
C SER A 73 9.02 6.33 11.09
N ARG A 74 7.74 6.67 11.22
CA ARG A 74 6.94 6.30 12.41
C ARG A 74 7.02 4.79 12.63
N ARG A 75 7.36 4.36 13.86
CA ARG A 75 7.53 2.94 14.22
C ARG A 75 6.45 2.01 13.68
N LYS A 76 5.17 2.40 13.79
CA LYS A 76 4.03 1.61 13.30
C LYS A 76 4.08 1.44 11.77
N SER A 77 4.33 2.51 11.03
CA SER A 77 4.46 2.47 9.56
C SER A 77 5.67 1.63 9.16
N SER A 78 6.81 1.78 9.87
CA SER A 78 8.01 1.00 9.62
C SER A 78 7.79 -0.50 9.85
N GLN A 79 7.14 -0.87 10.95
CA GLN A 79 6.77 -2.26 11.23
C GLN A 79 5.82 -2.83 10.17
N LYS A 80 4.82 -2.05 9.74
CA LYS A 80 3.88 -2.46 8.69
C LYS A 80 4.60 -2.69 7.36
N ALA A 81 5.50 -1.80 6.96
CA ALA A 81 6.35 -1.99 5.77
C ALA A 81 7.21 -3.26 5.86
N ARG A 82 7.80 -3.54 7.03
CA ARG A 82 8.56 -4.78 7.24
C ARG A 82 7.69 -6.02 7.08
N THR A 83 6.51 -6.02 7.66
CA THR A 83 5.56 -7.13 7.53
C THR A 83 5.18 -7.36 6.07
N MET A 84 4.83 -6.30 5.34
CA MET A 84 4.51 -6.39 3.91
C MET A 84 5.67 -6.99 3.10
N TRP A 85 6.90 -6.52 3.31
CA TRP A 85 8.07 -7.05 2.64
C TRP A 85 8.31 -8.53 2.94
N ASN A 86 8.22 -8.94 4.21
CA ASN A 86 8.37 -10.33 4.61
C ASN A 86 7.29 -11.23 3.98
N THR A 87 6.06 -10.74 3.87
CA THR A 87 4.98 -11.45 3.17
C THR A 87 5.28 -11.63 1.68
N VAL A 88 5.75 -10.58 1.00
CA VAL A 88 6.18 -10.64 -0.41
C VAL A 88 7.29 -11.69 -0.59
N LEU A 89 8.30 -11.69 0.28
CA LEU A 89 9.40 -12.66 0.24
C LEU A 89 8.94 -14.10 0.49
N GLN A 90 8.08 -14.31 1.50
CA GLN A 90 7.55 -15.63 1.82
C GLN A 90 6.67 -16.17 0.68
N ARG A 91 5.80 -15.32 0.11
CA ARG A 91 4.97 -15.66 -1.04
C ARG A 91 5.83 -16.03 -2.24
N GLY A 92 6.80 -15.20 -2.60
CA GLY A 92 7.72 -15.47 -3.71
C GLY A 92 8.52 -16.76 -3.51
N THR A 93 9.00 -17.03 -2.29
CA THR A 93 9.69 -18.29 -1.97
C THR A 93 8.79 -19.51 -2.16
N ASN A 94 7.54 -19.42 -1.75
CA ASN A 94 6.58 -20.51 -1.89
C ASN A 94 6.18 -20.76 -3.35
N GLN A 95 5.99 -19.70 -4.15
CA GLN A 95 5.69 -19.82 -5.58
C GLN A 95 6.88 -20.37 -6.35
N PHE A 96 8.10 -19.90 -6.04
CA PHE A 96 9.32 -20.43 -6.63
C PHE A 96 9.47 -21.94 -6.40
N LYS A 97 9.19 -22.43 -5.18
CA LYS A 97 9.20 -23.88 -4.87
C LYS A 97 8.21 -24.69 -5.71
N LYS A 98 7.15 -24.07 -6.22
CA LYS A 98 6.16 -24.69 -7.11
C LYS A 98 6.46 -24.49 -8.60
N GLY A 99 7.52 -23.75 -8.94
CA GLY A 99 7.81 -23.35 -10.32
C GLY A 99 6.87 -22.26 -10.87
N GLU A 100 6.21 -21.50 -9.98
CA GLU A 100 5.30 -20.42 -10.32
C GLU A 100 5.97 -19.05 -10.13
N ALA A 101 5.54 -18.05 -10.90
CA ALA A 101 5.97 -16.66 -10.71
C ALA A 101 5.42 -16.10 -9.40
N ASN A 102 6.16 -15.19 -8.77
CA ASN A 102 5.65 -14.44 -7.63
C ASN A 102 4.57 -13.47 -8.10
N ASP A 103 3.41 -13.53 -7.46
CA ASP A 103 2.26 -12.69 -7.73
C ASP A 103 2.13 -11.52 -6.75
N TYR A 104 2.98 -11.43 -5.72
CA TYR A 104 2.97 -10.32 -4.76
C TYR A 104 4.09 -9.33 -5.07
N ILE A 105 3.74 -8.04 -5.09
CA ILE A 105 4.65 -6.94 -5.44
C ILE A 105 4.67 -5.93 -4.31
N PHE A 106 5.88 -5.49 -3.95
CA PHE A 106 6.08 -4.37 -3.05
C PHE A 106 6.33 -3.09 -3.85
N VAL A 107 5.62 -2.00 -3.53
CA VAL A 107 5.76 -0.71 -4.20
C VAL A 107 6.05 0.36 -3.14
N LEU A 108 7.00 1.25 -3.45
CA LEU A 108 7.29 2.46 -2.71
C LEU A 108 7.07 3.65 -3.64
N ASP A 109 6.03 4.43 -3.35
CA ASP A 109 5.74 5.69 -4.03
C ASP A 109 6.09 6.84 -3.10
N MET A 110 6.79 7.84 -3.61
CA MET A 110 7.12 9.08 -2.89
C MET A 110 6.52 10.24 -3.66
N CYS A 111 5.77 11.08 -2.95
CA CYS A 111 5.07 12.19 -3.56
C CYS A 111 5.21 13.44 -2.69
N ARG A 112 5.39 14.59 -3.35
CA ARG A 112 5.22 15.91 -2.77
C ARG A 112 4.36 16.75 -3.69
N SER A 113 3.24 17.26 -3.19
CA SER A 113 2.34 18.13 -3.94
C SER A 113 2.58 19.61 -3.61
N GLU A 114 2.53 20.45 -4.64
CA GLU A 114 2.44 21.92 -4.57
C GLU A 114 1.09 22.31 -5.17
N LEU A 115 0.04 22.29 -4.33
CA LEU A 115 -1.35 22.48 -4.74
C LEU A 115 -1.60 23.85 -5.39
N ASP A 116 -0.91 24.89 -4.90
CA ASP A 116 -0.94 26.24 -5.46
C ASP A 116 -0.46 26.30 -6.92
N LYS A 117 0.35 25.33 -7.34
CA LYS A 117 0.88 25.21 -8.70
C LYS A 117 0.22 24.09 -9.48
N GLY A 118 -0.75 23.36 -8.90
CA GLY A 118 -1.36 22.20 -9.51
C GLY A 118 -0.34 21.15 -9.95
N THR A 119 0.66 20.87 -9.11
CA THR A 119 1.79 20.00 -9.48
C THR A 119 2.14 19.02 -8.37
N ALA A 120 2.44 17.77 -8.74
CA ALA A 120 2.99 16.74 -7.84
C ALA A 120 4.32 16.22 -8.39
N TYR A 121 5.32 16.11 -7.51
CA TYR A 121 6.62 15.53 -7.81
C TYR A 121 6.62 14.10 -7.30
N CYS A 122 6.87 13.14 -8.17
CA CYS A 122 6.68 11.72 -7.90
C CYS A 122 7.95 10.90 -8.18
N LEU A 123 8.20 9.90 -7.34
CA LEU A 123 9.15 8.82 -7.59
C LEU A 123 8.53 7.50 -7.12
N SER A 124 8.42 6.55 -8.03
CA SER A 124 7.86 5.22 -7.79
C SER A 124 8.93 4.17 -7.99
N ALA A 125 9.08 3.29 -7.01
CA ALA A 125 10.04 2.19 -7.02
C ALA A 125 9.33 0.86 -6.77
N PHE A 126 9.58 -0.11 -7.64
CA PHE A 126 8.91 -1.39 -7.66
C PHE A 126 9.86 -2.51 -7.24
N GLN A 127 9.38 -3.39 -6.37
CA GLN A 127 10.03 -4.64 -5.97
C GLN A 127 11.50 -4.46 -5.56
N PRO A 128 11.78 -4.07 -4.30
CA PRO A 128 13.15 -3.90 -3.85
C PRO A 128 13.89 -5.25 -3.91
N ILE A 129 15.18 -5.19 -4.19
CA ILE A 129 16.11 -6.32 -4.07
C ILE A 129 16.33 -6.63 -2.59
N PHE A 130 16.41 -5.58 -1.78
CA PHE A 130 16.71 -5.66 -0.37
C PHE A 130 16.04 -4.52 0.39
N MET A 131 15.67 -4.79 1.64
CA MET A 131 15.20 -3.79 2.59
C MET A 131 15.86 -4.05 3.94
N SER A 132 16.39 -3.00 4.56
CA SER A 132 16.93 -3.02 5.91
C SER A 132 16.29 -1.97 6.81
N GLY A 133 16.45 -2.22 8.10
CA GLY A 133 16.23 -1.29 9.18
C GLY A 133 16.19 -2.09 10.48
N GLU A 134 16.89 -1.66 11.50
CA GLU A 134 16.75 -2.24 12.83
C GLU A 134 16.13 -1.17 13.74
N GLY A 135 15.10 -1.54 14.50
CA GLY A 135 14.46 -0.62 15.44
C GLY A 135 13.63 0.51 14.83
N ASP A 136 13.70 1.68 15.49
CA ASP A 136 12.72 2.79 15.45
C ASP A 136 13.13 4.00 14.59
N SER A 137 14.19 3.95 13.77
CA SER A 137 14.66 5.13 13.04
C SER A 137 14.44 5.06 11.53
N ASP A 138 15.13 4.17 10.82
CA ASP A 138 15.26 4.30 9.37
C ASP A 138 14.87 3.01 8.64
N LEU A 139 14.22 3.18 7.49
CA LEU A 139 14.00 2.13 6.50
C LEU A 139 14.83 2.43 5.27
N SER A 140 15.69 1.50 4.89
CA SER A 140 16.48 1.62 3.67
C SER A 140 16.10 0.52 2.68
N PHE A 141 15.95 0.90 1.43
CA PHE A 141 15.58 0.03 0.33
C PHE A 141 16.64 0.09 -0.76
N VAL A 142 16.87 -1.03 -1.42
CA VAL A 142 17.72 -1.13 -2.61
C VAL A 142 16.87 -1.63 -3.75
N PHE A 143 16.79 -0.85 -4.82
CA PHE A 143 16.08 -1.18 -6.05
C PHE A 143 17.05 -1.30 -7.22
N SER A 144 16.67 -2.07 -8.24
CA SER A 144 17.30 -1.97 -9.55
C SER A 144 16.91 -0.64 -10.20
N LEU A 145 17.83 0.01 -10.91
CA LEU A 145 17.58 1.27 -11.60
C LEU A 145 16.42 1.16 -12.60
N GLU A 146 16.24 0.00 -13.21
CA GLU A 146 15.15 -0.29 -14.16
C GLU A 146 13.76 -0.32 -13.51
N SER A 147 13.72 -0.48 -12.18
CA SER A 147 12.49 -0.62 -11.39
C SER A 147 12.07 0.69 -10.75
N VAL A 148 12.70 1.80 -11.12
CA VAL A 148 12.39 3.13 -10.58
C VAL A 148 11.97 4.06 -11.71
N ALA A 149 10.88 4.78 -11.48
CA ALA A 149 10.35 5.80 -12.36
C ALA A 149 10.13 7.10 -11.59
N CYS A 150 10.22 8.23 -12.27
CA CYS A 150 9.94 9.54 -11.70
C CYS A 150 9.11 10.39 -12.67
N GLY A 151 8.52 11.47 -12.16
CA GLY A 151 7.85 12.44 -13.01
C GLY A 151 7.29 13.60 -12.23
N ILE A 152 6.98 14.67 -12.96
CA ILE A 152 6.18 15.78 -12.50
C ILE A 152 4.79 15.60 -13.11
N GLU A 153 3.79 15.43 -12.27
CA GLU A 153 2.41 15.16 -12.66
C GLU A 153 1.54 16.40 -12.36
N SER A 154 0.58 16.68 -13.23
CA SER A 154 -0.39 17.78 -13.02
C SER A 154 -1.46 17.34 -12.02
N VAL A 155 -1.78 18.23 -11.08
CA VAL A 155 -2.81 18.03 -10.07
C VAL A 155 -3.94 19.03 -10.33
N SER A 156 -5.13 18.51 -10.59
CA SER A 156 -6.35 19.32 -10.74
C SER A 156 -6.90 19.67 -9.35
N MET A 157 -6.98 20.97 -9.04
CA MET A 157 -7.61 21.43 -7.79
C MET A 157 -9.11 21.10 -7.76
N TYR A 158 -9.77 21.09 -8.93
CA TYR A 158 -11.17 20.69 -9.04
C TYR A 158 -11.38 19.24 -8.61
N ASP A 159 -10.47 18.34 -9.00
CA ASP A 159 -10.58 16.93 -8.65
C ASP A 159 -10.36 16.74 -7.14
N ILE A 160 -9.48 17.52 -6.53
CA ILE A 160 -9.26 17.51 -5.07
C ILE A 160 -10.49 18.02 -4.32
N GLU A 161 -11.05 19.16 -4.74
CA GLU A 161 -12.24 19.75 -4.12
C GLU A 161 -13.44 18.80 -4.22
N TYR A 162 -13.63 18.16 -5.38
CA TYR A 162 -14.68 17.16 -5.58
C TYR A 162 -14.53 15.95 -4.64
N GLU A 163 -13.32 15.43 -4.48
CA GLU A 163 -13.07 14.31 -3.55
C GLU A 163 -13.29 14.73 -2.08
N LEU A 164 -12.87 15.94 -1.70
CA LEU A 164 -13.11 16.47 -0.35
C LEU A 164 -14.61 16.67 -0.05
N GLU A 165 -15.37 17.21 -1.00
CA GLU A 165 -16.83 17.36 -0.88
C GLU A 165 -17.52 16.00 -0.72
N ASN A 166 -17.09 14.99 -1.48
CA ASN A 166 -17.61 13.62 -1.35
C ASN A 166 -17.24 12.98 0.01
N GLU A 167 -16.03 13.21 0.52
CA GLU A 167 -15.63 12.74 1.85
C GLU A 167 -16.49 13.39 2.95
N GLU A 168 -16.74 14.70 2.87
CA GLU A 168 -17.63 15.41 3.80
C GLU A 168 -19.07 14.88 3.73
N GLU A 169 -19.64 14.70 2.53
CA GLU A 169 -21.00 14.12 2.36
C GLU A 169 -21.09 12.68 2.89
N SER A 170 -20.03 11.89 2.74
CA SER A 170 -19.98 10.51 3.25
C SER A 170 -19.94 10.44 4.78
N SER A 171 -19.29 11.40 5.43
CA SER A 171 -19.20 11.49 6.90
C SER A 171 -20.51 11.95 7.55
N ILE A 172 -21.30 12.77 6.85
CA ILE A 172 -22.62 13.24 7.32
C ILE A 172 -23.65 12.10 7.28
N ASN A 173 -23.51 11.13 6.36
CA ASN A 173 -24.43 10.00 6.23
C ASN A 173 -24.20 8.86 7.23
N THR A 174 -23.13 8.88 8.03
CA THR A 174 -22.90 7.89 9.11
C THR A 174 -23.50 8.28 10.46
N ASP A 175 -23.94 9.53 10.64
CA ASP A 175 -24.59 10.00 11.89
C ASP A 175 -26.13 9.95 11.81
N ALA A 176 -26.69 9.47 10.68
CA ALA A 176 -28.13 9.46 10.41
C ALA A 176 -28.73 8.04 10.38
N ASP A 177 -28.33 7.15 11.29
CA ASP A 177 -29.15 5.97 11.64
C ASP A 177 -28.80 5.37 13.02
N GLU A 178 -28.90 6.17 14.08
CA GLU A 178 -29.37 5.64 15.38
C GLU A 178 -30.80 6.12 15.59
N GLY A 179 -31.69 5.62 14.72
CA GLY A 179 -33.12 5.67 14.94
C GLY A 179 -33.48 4.80 16.15
N ASP A 180 -33.64 5.47 17.28
CA ASP A 180 -34.33 5.07 18.50
C ASP A 180 -35.54 4.16 18.21
N TYR A 181 -35.35 2.84 18.30
CA TYR A 181 -36.46 1.90 18.47
C TYR A 181 -36.92 1.98 19.92
N SER A 182 -37.62 3.05 20.26
CA SER A 182 -38.43 3.14 21.46
C SER A 182 -39.63 2.21 21.30
N ASP A 183 -39.59 1.02 21.90
CA ASP A 183 -40.80 0.30 22.30
C ASP A 183 -40.63 -0.13 23.76
N GLU A 184 -41.43 0.51 24.61
CA GLU A 184 -41.52 0.31 26.06
C GLU A 184 -42.00 -1.11 26.45
N PRO A 185 -41.85 -1.50 27.73
CA PRO A 185 -41.54 -2.88 28.14
C PRO A 185 -42.72 -3.76 28.54
N ASP A 186 -42.41 -5.06 28.58
CA ASP A 186 -42.94 -6.16 29.41
C ASP A 186 -44.44 -6.43 29.47
N ASP A 187 -44.84 -7.59 28.94
CA ASP A 187 -45.76 -8.48 29.64
C ASP A 187 -45.39 -9.96 29.37
N ALA A 188 -45.29 -10.69 30.46
CA ALA A 188 -44.87 -12.09 30.56
C ALA A 188 -45.84 -13.07 29.88
N ASP A 189 -45.34 -14.23 29.45
CA ASP A 189 -45.53 -15.52 30.15
C ASP A 189 -45.36 -16.73 29.19
N GLU A 190 -44.95 -17.84 29.78
CA GLU A 190 -45.12 -19.24 29.34
C GLU A 190 -44.11 -19.93 28.39
N ASN A 191 -43.42 -20.91 29.01
CA ASN A 191 -43.07 -22.25 28.53
C ASN A 191 -41.95 -22.43 27.48
N TYR A 192 -40.73 -22.62 27.98
CA TYR A 192 -39.77 -23.50 27.32
C TYR A 192 -39.94 -24.92 27.85
N ASP A 193 -40.75 -25.72 27.15
CA ASP A 193 -40.74 -27.18 27.26
C ASP A 193 -39.91 -27.79 26.10
N ALA A 194 -39.41 -28.99 26.38
CA ALA A 194 -38.20 -29.58 25.87
C ALA A 194 -38.23 -30.16 24.43
N ASN A 195 -37.01 -30.34 23.92
CA ASN A 195 -36.55 -31.29 22.89
C ASN A 195 -36.96 -31.06 21.43
N ASP A 196 -35.95 -30.84 20.57
CA ASP A 196 -35.55 -31.87 19.60
C ASP A 196 -34.16 -31.58 19.00
N ASP A 197 -33.20 -32.39 19.45
CA ASP A 197 -32.33 -33.22 18.64
C ASP A 197 -31.38 -32.65 17.55
N PHE A 198 -30.12 -33.04 17.75
CA PHE A 198 -29.19 -33.60 16.75
C PHE A 198 -28.33 -32.65 15.90
N LEU A 199 -27.16 -32.28 16.45
CA LEU A 199 -25.91 -32.29 15.69
C LEU A 199 -24.76 -32.83 16.56
N ASN A 200 -24.63 -34.16 16.61
CA ASN A 200 -23.34 -34.78 16.89
C ASN A 200 -23.24 -36.13 16.17
N THR A 201 -21.99 -36.56 15.90
CA THR A 201 -21.54 -37.73 15.11
C THR A 201 -21.53 -37.45 13.61
N ASP A 202 -20.38 -37.43 12.91
CA ASP A 202 -19.42 -38.53 12.85
C ASP A 202 -17.94 -38.12 12.90
N MET A 203 -17.28 -38.55 13.98
CA MET A 203 -15.91 -39.09 13.92
C MET A 203 -16.00 -40.62 13.83
N PHE A 204 -14.88 -41.21 13.41
CA PHE A 204 -14.54 -42.65 13.29
C PHE A 204 -14.79 -43.22 11.88
N THR A 205 -13.73 -43.65 11.21
CA THR A 205 -13.14 -44.95 11.53
C THR A 205 -11.65 -45.05 11.22
N ASN A 206 -10.90 -45.53 12.20
CA ASN A 206 -9.82 -46.50 12.00
C ASN A 206 -10.18 -47.68 12.93
N PRO A 207 -10.16 -48.94 12.46
CA PRO A 207 -9.04 -49.80 12.87
C PRO A 207 -8.68 -50.91 11.86
N GLN A 208 -7.38 -51.20 11.71
CA GLN A 208 -6.72 -52.39 12.27
C GLN A 208 -5.19 -52.22 12.22
#